data_AF-A0A9Q0I7V9-F1
#
_entry.id   AF-A0A9Q0I7V9-F1
#
_cell.length_a   1.000
_cell.length_b   1.000
_cell.length_c   1.000
_cell.angle_alpha   90.00
_cell.angle_beta   90.00
_cell.angle_gamma   90.00
#
_symmetry.space_group_name_H-M   'P 1'
#
loop_
_entity.id
_entity.type
_entity.pdbx_description
1 polymer ?
#
loop_
_entity_poly.entity_id
_entity_poly.type
_entity_poly.pdbx_seq_one_letter_code
_entity_poly.pdbx_strand_id
1 'polypeptide(L)'
;MLRRLVRCLAGLYGCQWKRYRGTRTQPGGCCCNKNLGFWYPWSVVLLVIAASFFTYIAVLVMGIVVSLVFSVGAIAVLSDLWGDEWETLVLSFQVTAPYLHVGGVLLATALGWPVASHFFCMNSRGLIGHRGSPTLAPENTAMSFEKALEAGSLGLETDVAISYDGVPFLMHDTTLLRTTDVREVFPDRAHTHAALFSWSELERLNAGAWFLSHDPLLTFLELAAAAQRDTLVIFDLYQPPRDHPYWDSWIQRTLEVLWLPPYSRALVREIDPELQQTSSQLPLEELRRNRIVKVNLHYRDMSTELVGEYAEVNITTNLYVVNKPWLYSLAWCTGVTSVTTNTPHLLGALQTPLFLMTPGEWREQRLACNKAALEQGTYSKFNTEFSDVWSVSVVHAQREQHNARTSTLDLPPVRGC
;
A
#
# COMPACT_ATOMS: atom_id res chain seq x y z
N MET A 1 -13.76 40.86 4.65
CA MET A 1 -13.45 42.25 4.19
C MET A 1 -14.16 43.34 4.98
N LEU A 2 -15.48 43.24 5.22
CA LEU A 2 -16.37 44.32 5.73
C LEU A 2 -15.79 45.29 6.79
N ARG A 3 -15.16 44.79 7.86
CA ARG A 3 -14.54 45.61 8.94
C ARG A 3 -13.44 46.59 8.44
N ARG A 4 -12.82 46.38 7.27
CA ARG A 4 -11.90 47.33 6.65
C ARG A 4 -12.62 48.40 5.81
N LEU A 5 -13.70 48.02 5.12
CA LEU A 5 -14.53 48.92 4.32
C LEU A 5 -15.18 50.02 5.19
N VAL A 6 -15.80 49.61 6.31
CA VAL A 6 -16.47 50.53 7.25
C VAL A 6 -15.50 51.57 7.83
N ARG A 7 -14.26 51.17 8.18
CA ARG A 7 -13.21 52.10 8.63
C ARG A 7 -12.80 53.09 7.55
N CYS A 8 -12.77 52.66 6.28
CA CYS A 8 -12.44 53.53 5.15
C CYS A 8 -13.52 54.61 4.94
N LEU A 9 -14.80 54.22 4.93
CA LEU A 9 -15.93 55.13 4.79
C LEU A 9 -15.99 56.16 5.94
N ALA A 10 -15.79 55.72 7.19
CA ALA A 10 -15.71 56.61 8.34
C ALA A 10 -14.52 57.60 8.24
N GLY A 11 -13.36 57.13 7.75
CA GLY A 11 -12.20 57.98 7.52
C GLY A 11 -12.42 59.04 6.44
N LEU A 12 -13.10 58.69 5.34
CA LEU A 12 -13.47 59.63 4.28
C LEU A 12 -14.40 60.73 4.78
N TYR A 13 -15.47 60.37 5.49
CA TYR A 13 -16.38 61.33 6.12
C TYR A 13 -15.65 62.25 7.12
N GLY A 14 -14.75 61.70 7.95
CA GLY A 14 -13.93 62.46 8.90
C GLY A 14 -12.94 63.43 8.24
N CYS A 15 -12.28 63.03 7.15
CA CYS A 15 -11.43 63.92 6.36
C CYS A 15 -12.24 65.05 5.73
N GLN A 16 -13.44 64.77 5.20
CA GLN A 16 -14.31 65.79 4.58
C GLN A 16 -14.81 66.80 5.62
N TRP A 17 -15.20 66.34 6.81
CA TRP A 17 -15.63 67.18 7.93
C TRP A 17 -14.54 68.14 8.43
N LYS A 18 -13.28 67.66 8.56
CA LYS A 18 -12.14 68.53 8.92
C LYS A 18 -11.81 69.56 7.84
N ARG A 19 -11.96 69.20 6.55
CA ARG A 19 -11.79 70.16 5.44
C ARG A 19 -12.81 71.29 5.48
N TYR A 20 -14.05 71.01 5.89
CA TYR A 20 -15.11 72.01 6.06
C TYR A 20 -14.85 72.98 7.23
N ARG A 21 -14.03 72.58 8.23
CA ARG A 21 -13.59 73.46 9.34
C ARG A 21 -12.26 74.18 9.08
N GLY A 22 -11.77 74.23 7.84
CA GLY A 22 -10.62 75.04 7.42
C GLY A 22 -9.23 74.60 7.92
N THR A 23 -9.13 73.64 8.84
CA THR A 23 -7.85 73.17 9.38
C THR A 23 -7.07 72.34 8.35
N ARG A 24 -5.85 72.78 7.98
CA ARG A 24 -4.95 72.00 7.11
C ARG A 24 -4.53 70.68 7.79
N THR A 25 -4.92 69.55 7.20
CA THR A 25 -4.50 68.20 7.62
C THR A 25 -3.25 67.76 6.85
N GLN A 26 -2.21 67.29 7.53
CA GLN A 26 -1.04 66.70 6.87
C GLN A 26 -1.34 65.30 6.27
N PRO A 27 -0.69 64.92 5.15
CA PRO A 27 -0.83 63.58 4.57
C PRO A 27 -0.40 62.46 5.53
N GLY A 28 -1.08 61.32 5.49
CA GLY A 28 -0.76 60.11 6.26
C GLY A 28 -1.41 60.00 7.65
N GLY A 29 -1.79 61.12 8.29
CA GLY A 29 -2.30 61.09 9.68
C GLY A 29 -3.75 60.61 9.87
N CYS A 30 -4.63 60.77 8.88
CA CYS A 30 -6.06 60.40 8.98
C CYS A 30 -6.69 59.90 7.66
N CYS A 31 -6.12 60.24 6.51
CA CYS A 31 -6.62 59.78 5.21
C CYS A 31 -5.73 58.63 4.69
N CYS A 32 -6.38 57.55 4.27
CA CYS A 32 -5.86 56.26 3.79
C CYS A 32 -4.35 56.08 3.66
N ASN A 33 -3.80 55.10 4.41
CA ASN A 33 -2.47 54.52 4.17
C ASN A 33 -2.32 54.16 2.67
N LYS A 34 -1.17 54.49 2.05
CA LYS A 34 -0.89 54.36 0.60
C LYS A 34 -1.36 53.02 0.03
N ASN A 35 -1.18 51.92 0.78
CA ASN A 35 -1.58 50.59 0.34
C ASN A 35 -3.09 50.44 0.06
N LEU A 36 -3.98 51.26 0.64
CA LEU A 36 -5.41 51.22 0.31
C LEU A 36 -5.74 51.81 -1.07
N GLY A 37 -4.91 52.72 -1.60
CA GLY A 37 -5.11 53.29 -2.94
C GLY A 37 -5.11 52.22 -4.03
N PHE A 38 -4.31 51.16 -3.84
CA PHE A 38 -4.25 50.00 -4.73
C PHE A 38 -5.55 49.18 -4.75
N TRP A 39 -6.27 49.07 -3.62
CA TRP A 39 -7.49 48.25 -3.54
C TRP A 39 -8.72 48.91 -4.16
N TYR A 40 -8.73 50.24 -4.35
CA TYR A 40 -9.88 50.95 -4.89
C TYR A 40 -10.16 50.56 -6.37
N PRO A 41 -9.19 50.60 -7.31
CA PRO A 41 -9.39 50.07 -8.66
C PRO A 41 -9.88 48.62 -8.69
N TRP A 42 -9.26 47.72 -7.91
CA TRP A 42 -9.68 46.32 -7.84
C TRP A 42 -11.10 46.14 -7.31
N SER A 43 -11.56 47.01 -6.39
CA SER A 43 -12.96 46.96 -5.93
C SER A 43 -13.97 47.35 -7.02
N VAL A 44 -13.60 48.28 -7.93
CA VAL A 44 -14.44 48.62 -9.09
C VAL A 44 -14.44 47.49 -10.12
N VAL A 45 -13.27 46.89 -10.41
CA VAL A 45 -13.16 45.71 -11.30
C VAL A 45 -14.02 44.55 -10.78
N LEU A 46 -13.95 44.23 -9.48
CA LEU A 46 -14.77 43.19 -8.87
C LEU A 46 -16.27 43.50 -8.91
N LEU A 47 -16.68 44.77 -8.78
CA LEU A 47 -18.08 45.18 -8.93
C LEU A 47 -18.59 45.04 -10.36
N VAL A 48 -17.77 45.39 -11.36
CA VAL A 48 -18.12 45.20 -12.78
C VAL A 48 -18.24 43.71 -13.13
N ILE A 49 -17.29 42.88 -12.67
CA ILE A 49 -17.34 41.42 -12.85
C ILE A 49 -18.58 40.81 -12.16
N ALA A 50 -18.88 41.22 -10.92
CA ALA A 50 -20.09 40.78 -10.23
C ALA A 50 -21.36 41.18 -11.00
N ALA A 51 -21.44 42.41 -11.50
CA ALA A 51 -22.56 42.89 -12.29
C ALA A 51 -22.74 42.08 -13.59
N SER A 52 -21.66 41.75 -14.31
CA SER A 52 -21.73 40.92 -15.52
C SER A 52 -22.14 39.47 -15.24
N PHE A 53 -21.74 38.90 -14.09
CA PHE A 53 -22.24 37.59 -13.67
C PHE A 53 -23.74 37.64 -13.31
N PHE A 54 -24.20 38.67 -12.60
CA PHE A 54 -25.62 38.83 -12.29
C PHE A 54 -26.49 39.03 -13.54
N THR A 55 -26.05 39.80 -14.54
CA THR A 55 -26.81 39.94 -15.79
C THR A 55 -26.79 38.66 -16.62
N TYR A 56 -25.67 37.93 -16.68
CA TYR A 56 -25.60 36.62 -17.32
C TYR A 56 -26.55 35.60 -16.68
N ILE A 57 -26.56 35.50 -15.34
CA ILE A 57 -27.48 34.62 -14.60
C ILE A 57 -28.94 35.03 -14.84
N ALA A 58 -29.26 36.32 -14.85
CA ALA A 58 -30.62 36.80 -15.13
C ALA A 58 -31.09 36.42 -16.55
N VAL A 59 -30.22 36.54 -17.56
CA VAL A 59 -30.53 36.11 -18.95
C VAL A 59 -30.70 34.60 -19.04
N LEU A 60 -29.86 33.82 -18.35
CA LEU A 60 -29.97 32.36 -18.32
C LEU A 60 -31.25 31.88 -17.64
N VAL A 61 -31.63 32.48 -16.50
CA VAL A 61 -32.91 32.22 -15.82
C VAL A 61 -34.09 32.61 -16.71
N MET A 62 -34.04 33.74 -17.41
CA MET A 62 -35.07 34.15 -18.35
C MET A 62 -35.23 33.14 -19.50
N GLY A 63 -34.12 32.63 -20.04
CA GLY A 63 -34.13 31.56 -21.06
C GLY A 63 -34.77 30.26 -20.55
N ILE A 64 -34.46 29.85 -19.32
CA ILE A 64 -35.09 28.69 -18.67
C ILE A 64 -36.61 28.91 -18.49
N VAL A 65 -37.03 30.09 -18.02
CA VAL A 65 -38.46 30.40 -17.85
C VAL A 65 -39.20 30.42 -19.19
N VAL A 66 -38.63 31.02 -20.23
CA VAL A 66 -39.24 31.01 -21.58
C VAL A 66 -39.32 29.59 -22.14
N SER A 67 -38.28 28.78 -21.99
CA SER A 67 -38.31 27.37 -22.39
C SER A 67 -39.36 26.57 -21.62
N LEU A 68 -39.49 26.78 -20.30
CA LEU A 68 -40.48 26.10 -19.46
C LEU A 68 -41.91 26.48 -19.85
N VAL A 69 -42.19 27.77 -20.07
CA VAL A 69 -43.50 28.25 -20.53
C VAL A 69 -43.82 27.69 -21.93
N PHE A 70 -42.84 27.62 -22.83
CA PHE A 70 -43.03 27.00 -24.14
C PHE A 70 -43.31 25.50 -24.04
N SER A 71 -42.55 24.75 -23.22
CA SER A 71 -42.78 23.32 -22.98
C SER A 71 -44.14 23.04 -22.35
N VAL A 72 -44.56 23.81 -21.34
CA VAL A 72 -45.88 23.68 -20.71
C VAL A 72 -47.00 24.02 -21.70
N GLY A 73 -46.85 25.08 -22.50
CA GLY A 73 -47.80 25.43 -23.56
C GLY A 73 -47.90 24.35 -24.64
N ALA A 74 -46.77 23.79 -25.09
CA ALA A 74 -46.73 22.71 -26.07
C ALA A 74 -47.37 21.42 -25.52
N ILE A 75 -47.11 21.07 -24.25
CA ILE A 75 -47.75 19.94 -23.56
C ILE A 75 -49.26 20.16 -23.41
N ALA A 76 -49.71 21.38 -23.08
CA ALA A 76 -51.15 21.69 -22.99
C ALA A 76 -51.86 21.57 -24.35
N VAL A 77 -51.24 22.09 -25.43
CA VAL A 77 -51.77 21.97 -26.81
C VAL A 77 -51.76 20.52 -27.28
N LEU A 78 -50.72 19.73 -26.98
CA LEU A 78 -50.71 18.28 -27.22
C LEU A 78 -51.77 17.54 -26.38
N SER A 79 -52.02 17.97 -25.15
CA SER A 79 -53.03 17.37 -24.27
C SER A 79 -54.45 17.56 -24.81
N ASP A 80 -54.73 18.71 -25.43
CA ASP A 80 -56.01 19.04 -26.06
C ASP A 80 -56.17 18.31 -27.41
N LEU A 81 -55.12 18.29 -28.23
CA LEU A 81 -55.12 17.66 -29.56
C LEU A 81 -55.15 16.12 -29.53
N TRP A 82 -54.61 15.48 -28.48
CA TRP A 82 -54.49 14.01 -28.36
C TRP A 82 -55.38 13.42 -27.25
N GLY A 83 -56.45 14.11 -26.83
CA GLY A 83 -57.32 13.72 -25.72
C GLY A 83 -57.62 12.22 -25.62
N ASP A 84 -58.11 11.62 -26.72
CA ASP A 84 -58.46 10.19 -26.80
C ASP A 84 -57.22 9.27 -26.79
N GLU A 85 -56.11 9.70 -27.39
CA GLU A 85 -54.89 8.90 -27.52
C GLU A 85 -54.07 8.80 -26.22
N TRP A 86 -54.35 9.65 -25.22
CA TRP A 86 -53.74 9.50 -23.89
C TRP A 86 -54.22 8.22 -23.18
N GLU A 87 -55.45 7.77 -23.41
CA GLU A 87 -55.90 6.46 -22.91
C GLU A 87 -55.18 5.32 -23.64
N THR A 88 -55.04 5.41 -24.97
CA THR A 88 -54.22 4.47 -25.78
C THR A 88 -52.78 4.39 -25.24
N LEU A 89 -52.18 5.53 -24.90
CA LEU A 89 -50.81 5.63 -24.38
C LEU A 89 -50.69 4.99 -22.99
N VAL A 90 -51.64 5.25 -22.08
CA VAL A 90 -51.66 4.65 -20.74
C VAL A 90 -51.86 3.14 -20.81
N LEU A 91 -52.77 2.64 -21.65
CA LEU A 91 -52.96 1.21 -21.88
C LEU A 91 -51.72 0.56 -22.50
N SER A 92 -51.08 1.23 -23.47
CA SER A 92 -49.81 0.80 -24.05
C SER A 92 -48.71 0.68 -22.99
N PHE A 93 -48.58 1.66 -22.08
CA PHE A 93 -47.65 1.57 -20.96
C PHE A 93 -48.02 0.46 -19.97
N GLN A 94 -49.30 0.24 -19.65
CA GLN A 94 -49.72 -0.86 -18.77
C GLN A 94 -49.41 -2.24 -19.38
N VAL A 95 -49.58 -2.41 -20.69
CA VAL A 95 -49.27 -3.64 -21.41
C VAL A 95 -47.76 -3.84 -21.58
N THR A 96 -46.98 -2.78 -21.85
CA THR A 96 -45.53 -2.89 -22.09
C THR A 96 -44.69 -2.88 -20.80
N ALA A 97 -45.16 -2.27 -19.71
CA ALA A 97 -44.40 -2.17 -18.46
C ALA A 97 -43.96 -3.52 -17.86
N PRO A 98 -44.74 -4.62 -17.88
CA PRO A 98 -44.25 -5.93 -17.43
C PRO A 98 -43.04 -6.41 -18.24
N TYR A 99 -43.07 -6.27 -19.57
CA TYR A 99 -41.96 -6.66 -20.44
C TYR A 99 -40.73 -5.77 -20.25
N LEU A 100 -40.93 -4.45 -20.04
CA LEU A 100 -39.85 -3.51 -19.72
C LEU A 100 -39.22 -3.80 -18.35
N HIS A 101 -40.00 -4.18 -17.33
CA HIS A 101 -39.46 -4.61 -16.03
C HIS A 101 -38.69 -5.93 -16.15
N VAL A 102 -39.21 -6.93 -16.87
CA VAL A 102 -38.50 -8.20 -17.10
C VAL A 102 -37.20 -7.96 -17.88
N GLY A 103 -37.23 -7.16 -18.95
CA GLY A 103 -36.04 -6.77 -19.70
C GLY A 103 -35.02 -6.00 -18.85
N GLY A 104 -35.49 -5.08 -18.01
CA GLY A 104 -34.66 -4.32 -17.07
C GLY A 104 -34.00 -5.20 -16.01
N VAL A 105 -34.74 -6.16 -15.43
CA VAL A 105 -34.20 -7.13 -14.46
C VAL A 105 -33.20 -8.09 -15.10
N LEU A 106 -33.49 -8.59 -16.31
CA LEU A 106 -32.55 -9.42 -17.07
C LEU A 106 -31.26 -8.65 -17.40
N LEU A 107 -31.37 -7.40 -17.86
CA LEU A 107 -30.23 -6.55 -18.16
C LEU A 107 -29.42 -6.21 -16.89
N ALA A 108 -30.08 -5.86 -15.79
CA ALA A 108 -29.42 -5.58 -14.51
C ALA A 108 -28.72 -6.83 -13.94
N THR A 109 -29.30 -8.02 -14.11
CA THR A 109 -28.67 -9.29 -13.72
C THR A 109 -27.46 -9.60 -14.59
N ALA A 110 -27.58 -9.43 -15.91
CA ALA A 110 -26.49 -9.68 -16.87
C ALA A 110 -25.32 -8.69 -16.72
N LEU A 111 -25.58 -7.42 -16.38
CA LEU A 111 -24.56 -6.41 -16.10
C LEU A 111 -24.04 -6.45 -14.66
N GLY A 112 -24.80 -7.01 -13.73
CA GLY A 112 -24.43 -7.10 -12.30
C GLY A 112 -23.15 -7.90 -12.09
N TRP A 113 -22.95 -9.01 -12.80
CA TRP A 113 -21.72 -9.82 -12.69
C TRP A 113 -20.48 -9.08 -13.23
N PRO A 114 -20.47 -8.49 -14.44
CA PRO A 114 -19.40 -7.60 -14.89
C PRO A 114 -19.09 -6.45 -13.93
N VAL A 115 -20.11 -5.76 -13.40
CA VAL A 115 -19.92 -4.63 -12.46
C VAL A 115 -19.34 -5.10 -11.13
N ALA A 116 -19.83 -6.22 -10.57
CA ALA A 116 -19.29 -6.80 -9.35
C ALA A 116 -17.84 -7.29 -9.54
N SER A 117 -17.56 -8.00 -10.63
CA SER A 117 -16.21 -8.46 -10.99
C SER A 117 -15.22 -7.29 -11.13
N HIS A 118 -15.64 -6.23 -11.83
CA HIS A 118 -14.85 -5.00 -11.93
C HIS A 118 -14.61 -4.38 -10.54
N PHE A 119 -15.63 -4.27 -9.69
CA PHE A 119 -15.50 -3.74 -8.33
C PHE A 119 -14.54 -4.60 -7.47
N PHE A 120 -14.61 -5.93 -7.55
CA PHE A 120 -13.72 -6.83 -6.80
C PHE A 120 -12.25 -6.76 -7.25
N CYS A 121 -11.97 -6.47 -8.52
CA CYS A 121 -10.60 -6.20 -9.00
C CYS A 121 -10.23 -4.69 -9.01
N MET A 122 -11.06 -3.81 -8.44
CA MET A 122 -10.72 -2.40 -8.18
C MET A 122 -10.27 -2.15 -6.73
N ASN A 123 -10.52 -3.10 -5.80
CA ASN A 123 -10.12 -2.97 -4.40
C ASN A 123 -8.71 -3.55 -4.20
N SER A 124 -7.73 -2.71 -3.86
CA SER A 124 -6.29 -3.07 -3.85
C SER A 124 -5.96 -4.19 -2.85
N ARG A 125 -5.06 -5.09 -3.25
CA ARG A 125 -4.61 -6.23 -2.45
C ARG A 125 -3.36 -5.86 -1.63
N GLY A 126 -3.14 -6.56 -0.52
CA GLY A 126 -2.10 -6.18 0.44
C GLY A 126 -0.71 -6.39 -0.13
N LEU A 127 0.14 -5.35 -0.10
CA LEU A 127 1.55 -5.49 -0.46
C LEU A 127 2.41 -5.79 0.76
N ILE A 128 3.35 -6.71 0.59
CA ILE A 128 4.37 -7.08 1.57
C ILE A 128 5.73 -6.79 0.97
N GLY A 129 6.55 -5.98 1.64
CA GLY A 129 7.90 -5.67 1.19
C GLY A 129 8.84 -6.86 1.40
N HIS A 130 9.24 -7.53 0.31
CA HIS A 130 10.20 -8.64 0.35
C HIS A 130 11.57 -8.12 0.78
N ARG A 131 12.06 -8.49 1.97
CA ARG A 131 13.26 -7.93 2.61
C ARG A 131 13.20 -6.40 2.73
N GLY A 132 11.98 -5.87 2.87
CA GLY A 132 11.65 -4.45 2.71
C GLY A 132 11.42 -4.04 1.25
N SER A 133 12.13 -3.03 0.77
CA SER A 133 12.11 -2.55 -0.61
C SER A 133 13.52 -2.63 -1.23
N PRO A 134 14.05 -3.84 -1.52
CA PRO A 134 15.42 -4.11 -1.96
C PRO A 134 15.77 -3.59 -3.38
N THR A 135 14.91 -2.74 -3.94
CA THR A 135 15.17 -1.96 -5.16
C THR A 135 15.36 -0.46 -4.89
N LEU A 136 15.20 -0.02 -3.63
CA LEU A 136 15.42 1.36 -3.18
C LEU A 136 16.48 1.48 -2.07
N ALA A 137 16.73 0.41 -1.32
CA ALA A 137 17.68 0.35 -0.21
C ALA A 137 18.20 -1.09 -0.05
N PRO A 138 19.35 -1.33 0.64
CA PRO A 138 19.93 -2.67 0.81
C PRO A 138 18.99 -3.62 1.55
N GLU A 139 18.82 -4.85 1.03
CA GLU A 139 17.89 -5.85 1.58
C GLU A 139 18.16 -6.17 3.05
N ASN A 140 17.09 -6.42 3.84
CA ASN A 140 17.16 -6.72 5.27
C ASN A 140 17.79 -5.62 6.17
N THR A 141 17.69 -4.36 5.76
CA THR A 141 18.07 -3.18 6.57
C THR A 141 16.87 -2.32 6.96
N ALA A 142 16.99 -1.47 8.01
CA ALA A 142 15.93 -0.54 8.40
C ALA A 142 15.50 0.34 7.23
N MET A 143 16.47 0.86 6.48
CA MET A 143 16.22 1.68 5.31
C MET A 143 15.34 0.94 4.28
N SER A 144 15.54 -0.36 4.08
CA SER A 144 14.68 -1.16 3.19
C SER A 144 13.27 -1.34 3.75
N PHE A 145 13.13 -1.60 5.05
CA PHE A 145 11.82 -1.71 5.69
C PHE A 145 11.05 -0.37 5.71
N GLU A 146 11.72 0.74 6.04
CA GLU A 146 11.19 2.11 5.95
C GLU A 146 10.72 2.43 4.53
N LYS A 147 11.51 2.12 3.49
CA LYS A 147 11.12 2.37 2.09
C LYS A 147 9.95 1.50 1.63
N ALA A 148 9.72 0.33 2.23
CA ALA A 148 8.52 -0.47 1.98
C ALA A 148 7.27 0.11 2.69
N LEU A 149 7.42 0.63 3.91
CA LEU A 149 6.33 1.27 4.66
C LEU A 149 5.95 2.64 4.06
N GLU A 150 6.93 3.45 3.63
CA GLU A 150 6.71 4.67 2.83
C GLU A 150 5.96 4.39 1.52
N ALA A 151 6.22 3.23 0.91
CA ALA A 151 5.54 2.76 -0.30
C ALA A 151 4.11 2.20 -0.03
N GLY A 152 3.63 2.21 1.21
CA GLY A 152 2.30 1.72 1.57
C GLY A 152 2.17 0.20 1.68
N SER A 153 3.27 -0.53 1.91
CA SER A 153 3.19 -1.96 2.21
C SER A 153 2.46 -2.17 3.54
N LEU A 154 1.46 -3.05 3.55
CA LEU A 154 0.74 -3.45 4.77
C LEU A 154 1.58 -4.41 5.63
N GLY A 155 2.63 -4.98 5.04
CA GLY A 155 3.55 -5.87 5.73
C GLY A 155 4.97 -5.83 5.20
N LEU A 156 5.84 -6.54 5.91
CA LEU A 156 7.24 -6.75 5.60
C LEU A 156 7.51 -8.25 5.60
N GLU A 157 8.50 -8.69 4.84
CA GLU A 157 9.08 -10.03 4.90
C GLU A 157 10.58 -9.87 5.15
N THR A 158 11.18 -10.83 5.87
CA THR A 158 12.63 -10.88 6.11
C THR A 158 13.11 -12.31 6.40
N ASP A 159 14.36 -12.57 6.05
CA ASP A 159 15.10 -13.80 6.37
C ASP A 159 15.85 -13.62 7.70
N VAL A 160 15.74 -14.55 8.65
CA VAL A 160 16.48 -14.50 9.93
C VAL A 160 17.37 -15.73 10.13
N ALA A 161 18.61 -15.47 10.55
CA ALA A 161 19.62 -16.44 10.96
C ALA A 161 20.04 -16.16 12.43
N ILE A 162 20.89 -17.03 12.99
CA ILE A 162 21.46 -16.85 14.34
C ILE A 162 22.98 -16.84 14.25
N SER A 163 23.64 -15.95 14.98
CA SER A 163 25.10 -15.90 15.12
C SER A 163 25.64 -17.03 16.02
N TYR A 164 26.95 -17.26 15.94
CA TYR A 164 27.65 -18.33 16.68
C TYR A 164 27.50 -18.23 18.20
N ASP A 165 27.39 -17.01 18.72
CA ASP A 165 27.15 -16.68 20.13
C ASP A 165 25.64 -16.66 20.52
N GLY A 166 24.73 -16.65 19.56
CA GLY A 166 23.30 -16.91 19.76
C GLY A 166 22.35 -15.74 19.51
N VAL A 167 22.80 -14.67 18.84
CA VAL A 167 22.01 -13.47 18.55
C VAL A 167 21.29 -13.62 17.20
N PRO A 168 19.94 -13.43 17.14
CA PRO A 168 19.22 -13.38 15.87
C PRO A 168 19.59 -12.16 15.03
N PHE A 169 19.89 -12.38 13.74
CA PHE A 169 20.24 -11.33 12.77
C PHE A 169 19.62 -11.61 11.39
N LEU A 170 19.47 -10.57 10.57
CA LEU A 170 18.73 -10.67 9.30
C LEU A 170 19.68 -11.02 8.14
N MET A 171 19.47 -12.18 7.49
CA MET A 171 20.32 -12.67 6.40
C MET A 171 19.67 -13.80 5.61
N HIS A 172 19.57 -13.64 4.28
CA HIS A 172 19.10 -14.68 3.35
C HIS A 172 20.21 -15.68 2.96
N ASP A 173 21.40 -15.16 2.65
CA ASP A 173 22.44 -15.94 2.01
C ASP A 173 23.16 -16.80 3.06
N THR A 174 23.49 -18.04 2.69
CA THR A 174 24.33 -18.92 3.53
C THR A 174 25.72 -18.36 3.80
N THR A 175 26.19 -17.37 3.02
CA THR A 175 27.48 -16.69 3.21
C THR A 175 27.31 -15.18 3.05
N LEU A 176 28.16 -14.41 3.72
CA LEU A 176 28.06 -12.94 3.79
C LEU A 176 28.54 -12.23 2.49
N LEU A 177 28.91 -12.97 1.45
CA LEU A 177 29.65 -12.50 0.26
C LEU A 177 28.92 -11.51 -0.64
N ARG A 178 27.59 -11.60 -0.74
CA ARG A 178 26.79 -10.83 -1.72
C ARG A 178 26.37 -9.48 -1.16
N THR A 179 26.12 -9.44 0.14
CA THR A 179 25.43 -8.36 0.84
C THR A 179 26.29 -7.69 1.91
N THR A 180 27.60 -8.00 1.99
CA THR A 180 28.54 -7.35 2.93
C THR A 180 29.95 -7.21 2.34
N ASP A 181 30.80 -6.46 3.05
CA ASP A 181 32.25 -6.31 2.84
C ASP A 181 33.11 -7.43 3.50
N VAL A 182 32.54 -8.59 3.82
CA VAL A 182 33.25 -9.72 4.48
C VAL A 182 34.57 -10.12 3.80
N ARG A 183 34.69 -9.91 2.48
CA ARG A 183 35.92 -10.17 1.71
C ARG A 183 37.09 -9.28 2.11
N GLU A 184 36.80 -8.08 2.63
CA GLU A 184 37.79 -7.08 3.05
C GLU A 184 38.05 -7.19 4.57
N VAL A 185 37.01 -7.41 5.37
CA VAL A 185 37.10 -7.47 6.84
C VAL A 185 37.58 -8.83 7.35
N PHE A 186 37.21 -9.93 6.70
CA PHE A 186 37.55 -11.31 7.06
C PHE A 186 37.88 -12.18 5.83
N PRO A 187 38.92 -11.84 5.03
CA PRO A 187 39.22 -12.49 3.75
C PRO A 187 39.30 -14.03 3.83
N ASP A 188 39.97 -14.57 4.85
CA ASP A 188 40.16 -16.03 5.04
C ASP A 188 38.86 -16.77 5.41
N ARG A 189 37.83 -16.05 5.88
CA ARG A 189 36.49 -16.57 6.23
C ARG A 189 35.41 -16.06 5.29
N ALA A 190 35.74 -15.39 4.18
CA ALA A 190 34.74 -14.81 3.29
C ALA A 190 33.72 -15.83 2.75
N HIS A 191 34.12 -17.10 2.59
CA HIS A 191 33.27 -18.21 2.14
C HIS A 191 32.67 -19.05 3.29
N THR A 192 32.88 -18.66 4.55
CA THR A 192 32.33 -19.32 5.75
C THR A 192 30.83 -19.05 5.88
N HIS A 193 30.10 -20.00 6.47
CA HIS A 193 28.66 -19.86 6.69
C HIS A 193 28.34 -18.66 7.59
N ALA A 194 27.31 -17.87 7.26
CA ALA A 194 26.99 -16.62 7.99
C ALA A 194 26.76 -16.84 9.50
N ALA A 195 26.09 -17.93 9.87
CA ALA A 195 25.89 -18.33 11.27
C ALA A 195 27.19 -18.70 12.03
N LEU A 196 28.31 -18.97 11.35
CA LEU A 196 29.61 -19.28 11.97
C LEU A 196 30.46 -18.01 12.23
N PHE A 197 29.79 -16.86 12.41
CA PHE A 197 30.36 -15.61 12.90
C PHE A 197 29.66 -15.22 14.19
N SER A 198 30.41 -14.67 15.14
CA SER A 198 29.83 -14.07 16.36
C SER A 198 29.17 -12.72 16.06
N TRP A 199 28.27 -12.27 16.92
CA TRP A 199 27.62 -10.96 16.78
C TRP A 199 28.65 -9.82 16.69
N SER A 200 29.69 -9.87 17.54
CA SER A 200 30.81 -8.90 17.52
C SER A 200 31.68 -8.92 16.25
N GLU A 201 31.55 -9.96 15.41
CA GLU A 201 32.15 -10.01 14.08
C GLU A 201 31.19 -9.50 13.01
N LEU A 202 29.90 -9.81 13.13
CA LEU A 202 28.84 -9.33 12.23
C LEU A 202 28.65 -7.81 12.32
N GLU A 203 28.66 -7.22 13.52
CA GLU A 203 28.59 -5.75 13.75
C GLU A 203 29.71 -4.97 13.03
N ARG A 204 30.82 -5.63 12.68
CA ARG A 204 31.96 -5.01 11.98
C ARG A 204 31.83 -4.98 10.46
N LEU A 205 30.74 -5.54 9.91
CA LEU A 205 30.49 -5.63 8.48
C LEU A 205 29.55 -4.55 7.99
N ASN A 206 29.80 -4.02 6.80
CA ASN A 206 28.92 -3.06 6.15
C ASN A 206 27.96 -3.75 5.16
N ALA A 207 26.71 -3.94 5.58
CA ALA A 207 25.67 -4.52 4.72
C ALA A 207 24.89 -3.53 3.85
N GLY A 208 25.32 -2.27 3.74
CA GLY A 208 24.73 -1.28 2.82
C GLY A 208 25.68 -0.73 1.77
N ALA A 209 27.00 -0.85 1.97
CA ALA A 209 28.02 -0.34 1.05
C ALA A 209 27.95 -0.97 -0.35
N TRP A 210 27.58 -2.25 -0.46
CA TRP A 210 27.35 -2.94 -1.75
C TRP A 210 26.17 -2.35 -2.56
N PHE A 211 25.26 -1.61 -1.91
CA PHE A 211 24.05 -1.05 -2.50
C PHE A 211 24.14 0.47 -2.71
N LEU A 212 24.70 1.21 -1.74
CA LEU A 212 24.78 2.69 -1.76
C LEU A 212 26.20 3.26 -1.70
N SER A 213 27.19 2.46 -1.30
CA SER A 213 28.52 2.93 -0.86
C SER A 213 28.50 3.94 0.31
N HIS A 214 27.66 3.74 1.35
CA HIS A 214 27.91 4.07 2.78
C HIS A 214 26.77 3.52 3.70
N ASP A 215 27.12 3.17 4.94
CA ASP A 215 26.27 2.89 6.14
C ASP A 215 25.23 1.73 6.12
N PRO A 216 24.81 1.17 7.30
CA PRO A 216 25.18 -0.23 7.59
C PRO A 216 24.03 -1.16 8.07
N LEU A 217 24.39 -2.24 8.79
CA LEU A 217 23.57 -3.38 9.22
C LEU A 217 22.41 -3.06 10.17
N LEU A 218 21.51 -4.04 10.34
CA LEU A 218 20.37 -4.00 11.25
C LEU A 218 20.28 -5.22 12.18
N THR A 219 19.87 -5.00 13.43
CA THR A 219 19.41 -6.04 14.36
C THR A 219 17.94 -6.43 14.14
N PHE A 220 17.54 -7.61 14.65
CA PHE A 220 16.13 -7.97 14.73
C PHE A 220 15.30 -6.95 15.54
N LEU A 221 15.88 -6.38 16.61
CA LEU A 221 15.20 -5.44 17.51
C LEU A 221 14.82 -4.12 16.82
N GLU A 222 15.62 -3.67 15.85
CA GLU A 222 15.33 -2.45 15.10
C GLU A 222 14.29 -2.65 13.99
N LEU A 223 14.18 -3.87 13.42
CA LEU A 223 13.00 -4.22 12.62
C LEU A 223 11.72 -4.15 13.47
N ALA A 224 11.75 -4.65 14.70
CA ALA A 224 10.64 -4.52 15.64
C ALA A 224 10.36 -3.06 16.09
N ALA A 225 11.30 -2.14 15.89
CA ALA A 225 11.12 -0.70 16.10
C ALA A 225 10.63 0.05 14.84
N ALA A 226 11.00 -0.42 13.64
CA ALA A 226 10.55 0.12 12.36
C ALA A 226 9.13 -0.35 11.98
N ALA A 227 8.78 -1.59 12.33
CA ALA A 227 7.42 -2.11 12.20
C ALA A 227 6.45 -1.30 13.08
N GLN A 228 5.43 -0.71 12.46
CA GLN A 228 4.44 0.08 13.16
C GLN A 228 3.37 -0.81 13.79
N ARG A 229 2.48 -0.22 14.60
CA ARG A 229 1.26 -0.93 14.99
C ARG A 229 0.50 -1.32 13.73
N ASP A 230 0.03 -2.56 13.74
CA ASP A 230 -0.73 -3.20 12.66
C ASP A 230 0.08 -3.45 11.35
N THR A 231 1.41 -3.33 11.38
CA THR A 231 2.30 -3.88 10.34
C THR A 231 2.38 -5.41 10.45
N LEU A 232 2.07 -6.10 9.36
CA LEU A 232 2.19 -7.56 9.23
C LEU A 232 3.64 -7.96 8.91
N VAL A 233 4.40 -8.50 9.87
CA VAL A 233 5.74 -9.04 9.56
C VAL A 233 5.66 -10.53 9.25
N ILE A 234 6.38 -10.94 8.20
CA ILE A 234 6.71 -12.32 7.81
C ILE A 234 8.19 -12.57 8.13
N PHE A 235 8.47 -13.74 8.69
CA PHE A 235 9.82 -14.28 8.84
C PHE A 235 9.97 -15.60 8.07
N ASP A 236 11.05 -15.75 7.31
CA ASP A 236 11.57 -17.05 6.86
C ASP A 236 12.83 -17.37 7.68
N LEU A 237 12.87 -18.55 8.31
CA LEU A 237 13.85 -18.87 9.35
C LEU A 237 14.85 -19.96 8.94
N TYR A 238 16.14 -19.62 9.00
CA TYR A 238 17.23 -20.42 8.47
C TYR A 238 17.94 -21.23 9.56
N GLN A 239 17.95 -22.55 9.40
CA GLN A 239 18.66 -23.44 10.31
C GLN A 239 20.18 -23.24 10.16
N PRO A 240 20.95 -23.03 11.26
CA PRO A 240 22.40 -22.95 11.20
C PRO A 240 23.04 -24.31 10.82
N PRO A 241 24.35 -24.40 10.54
CA PRO A 241 24.99 -25.67 10.17
C PRO A 241 25.20 -26.61 11.37
N ARG A 242 25.47 -27.90 11.11
CA ARG A 242 25.50 -28.97 12.14
C ARG A 242 26.57 -28.86 13.22
N ASP A 243 27.61 -28.07 12.96
CA ASP A 243 28.72 -27.75 13.86
C ASP A 243 28.46 -26.50 14.71
N HIS A 244 27.32 -25.82 14.51
CA HIS A 244 26.92 -24.65 15.27
C HIS A 244 26.51 -25.01 16.71
N PRO A 245 26.92 -24.26 17.75
CA PRO A 245 26.60 -24.56 19.16
C PRO A 245 25.10 -24.69 19.45
N TYR A 246 24.28 -24.00 18.67
CA TYR A 246 22.83 -24.01 18.77
C TYR A 246 22.14 -24.91 17.73
N TRP A 247 22.81 -25.84 17.03
CA TRP A 247 22.16 -26.65 15.98
C TRP A 247 20.82 -27.31 16.42
N ASP A 248 20.74 -27.86 17.64
CA ASP A 248 19.52 -28.48 18.18
C ASP A 248 18.61 -27.51 18.95
N SER A 249 19.07 -26.30 19.26
CA SER A 249 18.38 -25.30 20.10
C SER A 249 18.17 -23.94 19.43
N TRP A 250 18.53 -23.80 18.15
CA TRP A 250 18.36 -22.59 17.34
C TRP A 250 16.90 -22.13 17.40
N ILE A 251 16.00 -23.10 17.32
CA ILE A 251 14.58 -23.00 17.58
C ILE A 251 14.25 -22.16 18.81
N GLN A 252 14.83 -22.49 19.97
CA GLN A 252 14.60 -21.76 21.22
C GLN A 252 15.30 -20.40 21.27
N ARG A 253 16.42 -20.23 20.53
CA ARG A 253 17.16 -18.96 20.49
C ARG A 253 16.58 -17.92 19.54
N THR A 254 16.05 -18.31 18.38
CA THR A 254 15.19 -17.40 17.62
C THR A 254 13.90 -17.16 18.38
N LEU A 255 13.34 -18.16 19.09
CA LEU A 255 12.06 -18.04 19.81
C LEU A 255 11.99 -16.99 20.91
N GLU A 256 13.09 -16.71 21.59
CA GLU A 256 13.18 -15.55 22.51
C GLU A 256 12.85 -14.23 21.76
N VAL A 257 12.83 -14.26 20.40
CA VAL A 257 12.26 -13.26 19.47
C VAL A 257 11.68 -13.87 18.13
N LEU A 258 10.77 -14.88 18.17
CA LEU A 258 9.93 -15.46 17.06
C LEU A 258 10.43 -16.65 16.14
N TRP A 259 9.66 -17.03 15.08
CA TRP A 259 9.32 -18.43 14.68
C TRP A 259 9.12 -18.74 13.15
N LEU A 260 9.04 -19.98 12.60
CA LEU A 260 9.94 -21.20 12.51
C LEU A 260 9.31 -22.35 11.61
N PRO A 261 10.08 -23.40 11.19
CA PRO A 261 9.70 -24.43 10.18
C PRO A 261 8.77 -25.61 10.61
N PRO A 262 8.27 -26.45 9.67
CA PRO A 262 7.07 -27.29 9.82
C PRO A 262 7.22 -28.52 10.71
N TYR A 263 8.40 -29.15 10.75
CA TYR A 263 8.64 -30.29 11.65
C TYR A 263 8.51 -29.88 13.13
N SER A 264 8.67 -28.59 13.41
CA SER A 264 8.52 -28.02 14.74
C SER A 264 7.07 -27.67 15.09
N ARG A 265 6.11 -27.71 14.14
CA ARG A 265 4.72 -27.14 14.24
C ARG A 265 3.92 -27.43 15.51
N ALA A 266 4.24 -28.50 16.25
CA ALA A 266 3.67 -28.76 17.57
C ALA A 266 4.22 -27.83 18.66
N LEU A 267 5.55 -27.68 18.73
CA LEU A 267 6.29 -26.95 19.77
C LEU A 267 5.99 -25.44 19.82
N VAL A 268 5.58 -24.84 18.70
CA VAL A 268 5.38 -23.37 18.57
C VAL A 268 4.00 -23.21 19.24
N ARG A 269 2.97 -24.01 18.89
CA ARG A 269 1.65 -24.01 19.56
C ARG A 269 1.71 -24.32 21.06
N GLU A 270 2.81 -24.87 21.56
CA GLU A 270 3.08 -25.12 22.98
C GLU A 270 3.77 -23.92 23.66
N ILE A 271 4.63 -23.19 22.94
CA ILE A 271 5.41 -22.03 23.46
C ILE A 271 4.66 -20.70 23.25
N ASP A 272 4.09 -20.48 22.07
CA ASP A 272 3.25 -19.34 21.70
C ASP A 272 2.05 -19.83 20.85
N PRO A 273 0.84 -19.92 21.44
CA PRO A 273 -0.37 -20.33 20.74
C PRO A 273 -1.09 -19.20 19.98
N GLU A 274 -0.69 -17.93 20.16
CA GLU A 274 -1.28 -16.78 19.46
C GLU A 274 -0.64 -16.57 18.08
N LEU A 275 0.58 -17.09 17.89
CA LEU A 275 1.39 -16.85 16.70
C LEU A 275 0.89 -17.56 15.43
N GLN A 276 0.45 -16.77 14.44
CA GLN A 276 -0.21 -17.31 13.24
C GLN A 276 0.77 -17.94 12.25
N GLN A 277 0.74 -19.27 12.21
CA GLN A 277 1.49 -20.13 11.27
C GLN A 277 0.92 -20.06 9.85
N THR A 278 1.77 -20.19 8.83
CA THR A 278 1.37 -20.39 7.43
C THR A 278 1.87 -21.72 6.85
N SER A 279 1.63 -21.93 5.56
CA SER A 279 2.13 -23.08 4.79
C SER A 279 2.47 -22.72 3.35
N SER A 280 3.36 -23.47 2.71
CA SER A 280 3.30 -23.70 1.25
C SER A 280 2.07 -24.57 0.87
N GLN A 281 1.85 -24.85 -0.41
CA GLN A 281 0.68 -25.58 -0.90
C GLN A 281 0.49 -26.94 -0.19
N LEU A 282 -0.66 -27.11 0.47
CA LEU A 282 -1.07 -28.36 1.11
C LEU A 282 -2.58 -28.63 0.88
N PRO A 283 -3.04 -29.89 1.03
CA PRO A 283 -4.45 -30.24 1.01
C PRO A 283 -5.26 -29.51 2.10
N LEU A 284 -6.53 -29.21 1.80
CA LEU A 284 -7.45 -28.51 2.71
C LEU A 284 -7.60 -29.22 4.06
N GLU A 285 -7.62 -30.55 4.07
CA GLU A 285 -7.70 -31.39 5.28
C GLU A 285 -6.49 -31.18 6.19
N GLU A 286 -5.30 -30.98 5.63
CA GLU A 286 -4.07 -30.79 6.38
C GLU A 286 -3.92 -29.34 6.88
N LEU A 287 -4.29 -28.36 6.06
CA LEU A 287 -4.35 -26.95 6.48
C LEU A 287 -5.35 -26.78 7.64
N ARG A 288 -6.56 -27.37 7.53
CA ARG A 288 -7.56 -27.40 8.60
C ARG A 288 -7.07 -28.12 9.86
N ARG A 289 -6.46 -29.32 9.72
CA ARG A 289 -5.87 -30.06 10.86
C ARG A 289 -4.80 -29.25 11.58
N ASN A 290 -4.03 -28.44 10.85
CA ASN A 290 -2.98 -27.58 11.39
C ASN A 290 -3.45 -26.17 11.79
N ARG A 291 -4.74 -25.83 11.65
CA ARG A 291 -5.30 -24.48 11.91
C ARG A 291 -4.61 -23.36 11.10
N ILE A 292 -4.21 -23.67 9.87
CA ILE A 292 -3.52 -22.73 8.99
C ILE A 292 -4.54 -21.94 8.18
N VAL A 293 -4.60 -20.62 8.41
CA VAL A 293 -5.54 -19.68 7.76
C VAL A 293 -4.87 -18.81 6.68
N LYS A 294 -3.60 -19.08 6.37
CA LYS A 294 -2.81 -18.36 5.37
C LYS A 294 -1.82 -19.29 4.69
N VAL A 295 -1.72 -19.21 3.36
CA VAL A 295 -0.80 -19.99 2.53
C VAL A 295 0.10 -19.03 1.75
N ASN A 296 1.40 -19.29 1.75
CA ASN A 296 2.43 -18.56 1.01
C ASN A 296 2.84 -19.42 -0.21
N LEU A 297 2.46 -19.02 -1.41
CA LEU A 297 2.70 -19.76 -2.65
C LEU A 297 3.71 -19.03 -3.53
N HIS A 298 4.56 -19.77 -4.21
CA HIS A 298 5.41 -19.17 -5.23
C HIS A 298 4.54 -18.81 -6.45
N TYR A 299 4.83 -17.70 -7.12
CA TYR A 299 3.93 -17.08 -8.13
C TYR A 299 3.55 -17.97 -9.34
N ARG A 300 4.25 -19.09 -9.55
CA ARG A 300 3.96 -20.07 -10.62
C ARG A 300 2.89 -21.09 -10.23
N ASP A 301 2.65 -21.26 -8.93
CA ASP A 301 1.73 -22.25 -8.37
C ASP A 301 0.31 -21.67 -8.23
N MET A 302 0.13 -20.40 -8.60
CA MET A 302 -1.14 -19.69 -8.67
C MET A 302 -2.03 -20.26 -9.78
N SER A 303 -3.16 -20.84 -9.40
CA SER A 303 -4.32 -21.05 -10.29
C SER A 303 -5.55 -20.33 -9.74
N THR A 304 -6.50 -19.99 -10.62
CA THR A 304 -7.78 -19.36 -10.24
C THR A 304 -8.63 -20.25 -9.34
N GLU A 305 -8.54 -21.56 -9.57
CA GLU A 305 -9.31 -22.59 -8.89
C GLU A 305 -8.76 -22.77 -7.46
N LEU A 306 -7.45 -22.92 -7.31
CA LEU A 306 -6.78 -23.08 -6.01
C LEU A 306 -6.96 -21.85 -5.10
N VAL A 307 -6.90 -20.64 -5.67
CA VAL A 307 -7.16 -19.40 -4.91
C VAL A 307 -8.63 -19.31 -4.50
N GLY A 308 -9.56 -19.79 -5.34
CA GLY A 308 -10.97 -19.93 -5.01
C GLY A 308 -11.24 -20.93 -3.88
N GLU A 309 -10.71 -22.16 -4.00
CA GLU A 309 -10.83 -23.22 -2.98
C GLU A 309 -10.33 -22.78 -1.60
N TYR A 310 -9.21 -22.05 -1.54
CA TYR A 310 -8.71 -21.47 -0.30
C TYR A 310 -9.61 -20.33 0.22
N ALA A 311 -10.10 -19.44 -0.66
CA ALA A 311 -10.99 -18.35 -0.27
C ALA A 311 -12.34 -18.84 0.30
N GLU A 312 -12.95 -19.89 -0.27
CA GLU A 312 -14.20 -20.49 0.22
C GLU A 312 -14.12 -20.95 1.68
N VAL A 313 -12.92 -21.31 2.15
CA VAL A 313 -12.68 -21.80 3.52
C VAL A 313 -12.02 -20.76 4.44
N ASN A 314 -12.02 -19.48 4.03
CA ASN A 314 -11.34 -18.36 4.70
C ASN A 314 -9.82 -18.54 4.88
N ILE A 315 -9.17 -19.28 3.98
CA ILE A 315 -7.70 -19.36 3.91
C ILE A 315 -7.21 -18.25 2.97
N THR A 316 -6.42 -17.34 3.52
CA THR A 316 -5.80 -16.23 2.79
C THR A 316 -4.59 -16.70 1.98
N THR A 317 -4.32 -16.05 0.85
CA THR A 317 -3.24 -16.41 -0.08
C THR A 317 -2.24 -15.27 -0.24
N ASN A 318 -0.96 -15.57 -0.09
CA ASN A 318 0.15 -14.68 -0.40
C ASN A 318 0.97 -15.24 -1.57
N LEU A 319 1.36 -14.39 -2.53
CA LEU A 319 2.25 -14.79 -3.63
C LEU A 319 3.64 -14.15 -3.52
N TYR A 320 4.69 -14.93 -3.75
CA TYR A 320 6.09 -14.46 -3.77
C TYR A 320 6.89 -14.99 -4.99
N VAL A 321 7.91 -14.29 -5.51
CA VAL A 321 8.20 -12.85 -5.36
C VAL A 321 7.73 -12.16 -6.64
N VAL A 322 6.75 -11.27 -6.54
CA VAL A 322 6.09 -10.67 -7.71
C VAL A 322 6.56 -9.22 -7.90
N ASN A 323 7.35 -8.98 -8.96
CA ASN A 323 7.99 -7.67 -9.20
C ASN A 323 7.46 -6.93 -10.45
N LYS A 324 6.54 -7.53 -11.20
CA LYS A 324 6.05 -7.04 -12.51
C LYS A 324 4.60 -6.53 -12.38
N PRO A 325 4.28 -5.31 -12.83
CA PRO A 325 2.91 -4.75 -12.77
C PRO A 325 1.82 -5.66 -13.37
N TRP A 326 2.07 -6.30 -14.53
CA TRP A 326 1.10 -7.19 -15.16
C TRP A 326 0.83 -8.46 -14.33
N LEU A 327 1.85 -9.00 -13.63
CA LEU A 327 1.72 -10.20 -12.81
C LEU A 327 1.01 -9.90 -11.49
N TYR A 328 1.27 -8.73 -10.90
CA TYR A 328 0.49 -8.23 -9.76
C TYR A 328 -0.97 -7.98 -10.17
N SER A 329 -1.21 -7.43 -11.36
CA SER A 329 -2.56 -7.20 -11.90
C SER A 329 -3.32 -8.51 -12.15
N LEU A 330 -2.62 -9.57 -12.54
CA LEU A 330 -3.18 -10.91 -12.62
C LEU A 330 -3.54 -11.44 -11.22
N ALA A 331 -2.60 -11.40 -10.26
CA ALA A 331 -2.85 -11.83 -8.87
C ALA A 331 -4.02 -11.08 -8.21
N TRP A 332 -4.14 -9.78 -8.48
CA TRP A 332 -5.24 -8.93 -8.03
C TRP A 332 -6.60 -9.45 -8.52
N CYS A 333 -6.73 -9.75 -9.82
CA CYS A 333 -7.99 -10.24 -10.40
C CYS A 333 -8.25 -11.74 -10.16
N THR A 334 -7.24 -12.57 -9.90
CA THR A 334 -7.45 -13.98 -9.48
C THR A 334 -7.89 -14.11 -8.03
N GLY A 335 -7.91 -13.01 -7.26
CA GLY A 335 -8.46 -12.98 -5.90
C GLY A 335 -7.45 -13.18 -4.78
N VAL A 336 -6.14 -13.13 -5.08
CA VAL A 336 -5.04 -13.29 -4.11
C VAL A 336 -5.14 -12.26 -2.98
N THR A 337 -4.93 -12.66 -1.72
CA THR A 337 -5.08 -11.75 -0.57
C THR A 337 -3.95 -10.73 -0.47
N SER A 338 -2.70 -11.18 -0.59
CA SER A 338 -1.51 -10.33 -0.52
C SER A 338 -0.37 -10.78 -1.45
N VAL A 339 0.59 -9.90 -1.69
CA VAL A 339 1.70 -10.14 -2.62
C VAL A 339 3.02 -9.62 -2.04
N THR A 340 4.02 -10.49 -1.96
CA THR A 340 5.38 -10.21 -1.51
C THR A 340 6.24 -9.77 -2.70
N THR A 341 6.89 -8.61 -2.59
CA THR A 341 7.51 -7.91 -3.74
C THR A 341 8.79 -7.16 -3.38
N ASN A 342 9.77 -7.16 -4.30
CA ASN A 342 10.97 -6.32 -4.23
C ASN A 342 10.68 -4.85 -4.61
N THR A 343 9.53 -4.58 -5.24
CA THR A 343 9.18 -3.29 -5.86
C THR A 343 7.86 -2.72 -5.30
N PRO A 344 7.67 -2.63 -3.96
CA PRO A 344 6.42 -2.17 -3.37
C PRO A 344 6.04 -0.76 -3.85
N HIS A 345 7.03 0.11 -4.06
CA HIS A 345 6.82 1.47 -4.59
C HIS A 345 6.27 1.52 -6.03
N LEU A 346 6.52 0.49 -6.86
CA LEU A 346 5.93 0.40 -8.21
C LEU A 346 4.54 -0.20 -8.17
N LEU A 347 4.31 -1.21 -7.33
CA LEU A 347 3.02 -1.91 -7.26
C LEU A 347 1.98 -1.13 -6.46
N GLY A 348 2.38 -0.45 -5.38
CA GLY A 348 1.50 0.39 -4.56
C GLY A 348 1.01 1.65 -5.27
N ALA A 349 1.71 2.08 -6.33
CA ALA A 349 1.28 3.16 -7.21
C ALA A 349 0.17 2.74 -8.20
N LEU A 350 -0.13 1.45 -8.34
CA LEU A 350 -1.15 0.94 -9.26
C LEU A 350 -2.55 1.09 -8.67
N GLN A 351 -3.26 2.13 -9.10
CA GLN A 351 -4.66 2.37 -8.73
C GLN A 351 -5.64 1.41 -9.44
N THR A 352 -5.22 0.78 -10.54
CA THR A 352 -6.03 -0.15 -11.34
C THR A 352 -5.15 -1.25 -11.95
N PRO A 353 -5.68 -2.46 -12.19
CA PRO A 353 -4.98 -3.52 -12.91
C PRO A 353 -4.50 -3.11 -14.32
N LEU A 354 -3.25 -3.43 -14.64
CA LEU A 354 -2.61 -3.21 -15.94
C LEU A 354 -2.65 -4.47 -16.80
N PHE A 355 -3.56 -4.50 -17.79
CA PHE A 355 -3.67 -5.60 -18.76
C PHE A 355 -2.80 -5.43 -20.02
N LEU A 356 -2.10 -4.30 -20.17
CA LEU A 356 -1.23 -4.02 -21.31
C LEU A 356 0.17 -4.63 -21.09
N MET A 357 0.41 -5.78 -21.71
CA MET A 357 1.72 -6.44 -21.73
C MET A 357 2.51 -6.03 -22.97
N THR A 358 3.80 -5.70 -22.80
CA THR A 358 4.70 -5.46 -23.94
C THR A 358 5.08 -6.76 -24.64
N PRO A 359 5.53 -6.73 -25.91
CA PRO A 359 6.08 -7.91 -26.60
C PRO A 359 7.34 -8.51 -25.94
N GLY A 360 7.95 -7.84 -24.96
CA GLY A 360 8.96 -8.42 -24.08
C GLY A 360 8.33 -9.35 -23.05
N GLU A 361 7.40 -8.82 -22.25
CA GLU A 361 6.72 -9.52 -21.15
C GLU A 361 5.90 -10.72 -21.64
N TRP A 362 5.30 -10.64 -22.82
CA TRP A 362 4.63 -11.78 -23.46
C TRP A 362 5.55 -13.00 -23.66
N ARG A 363 6.86 -12.78 -23.89
CA ARG A 363 7.85 -13.86 -23.98
C ARG A 363 8.25 -14.39 -22.61
N GLU A 364 8.36 -13.55 -21.58
CA GLU A 364 8.59 -13.99 -20.19
C GLU A 364 7.41 -14.86 -19.70
N GLN A 365 6.16 -14.43 -19.93
CA GLN A 365 4.96 -15.18 -19.60
C GLN A 365 4.91 -16.53 -20.34
N ARG A 366 5.17 -16.54 -21.65
CA ARG A 366 5.21 -17.79 -22.43
C ARG A 366 6.32 -18.73 -21.96
N LEU A 367 7.46 -18.22 -21.51
CA LEU A 367 8.53 -19.03 -20.91
C LEU A 367 8.12 -19.62 -19.55
N ALA A 368 7.37 -18.87 -18.73
CA ALA A 368 6.84 -19.37 -17.46
C ALA A 368 5.80 -20.48 -17.69
N CYS A 369 4.80 -20.26 -18.55
CA CYS A 369 3.79 -21.29 -18.87
C CYS A 369 4.41 -22.51 -19.57
N ASN A 370 5.38 -22.31 -20.47
CA ASN A 370 6.10 -23.44 -21.09
C ASN A 370 6.90 -24.26 -20.08
N LYS A 371 7.46 -23.65 -19.02
CA LYS A 371 8.11 -24.42 -17.94
C LYS A 371 7.10 -25.28 -17.18
N ALA A 372 5.99 -24.70 -16.72
CA ALA A 372 4.92 -25.46 -16.04
C ALA A 372 4.37 -26.61 -16.92
N ALA A 373 4.27 -26.41 -18.24
CA ALA A 373 3.87 -27.46 -19.18
C ALA A 373 4.95 -28.52 -19.44
N LEU A 374 6.24 -28.16 -19.39
CA LEU A 374 7.37 -29.10 -19.55
C LEU A 374 7.68 -29.87 -18.27
N GLU A 375 7.37 -29.33 -17.09
CA GLU A 375 7.64 -29.96 -15.79
C GLU A 375 6.71 -31.18 -15.50
N GLN A 376 5.67 -31.39 -16.32
CA GLN A 376 4.96 -32.69 -16.40
C GLN A 376 5.76 -33.79 -17.13
N GLY A 377 6.84 -33.45 -17.84
CA GLY A 377 7.65 -34.33 -18.65
C GLY A 377 9.01 -34.67 -18.04
N THR A 378 9.04 -35.61 -17.08
CA THR A 378 10.21 -36.37 -16.59
C THR A 378 11.60 -35.78 -16.87
N TYR A 379 12.04 -34.82 -16.05
CA TYR A 379 13.48 -34.58 -15.78
C TYR A 379 13.70 -34.28 -14.30
N SER A 380 14.94 -34.46 -13.84
CA SER A 380 15.26 -34.51 -12.40
C SER A 380 15.00 -33.21 -11.66
N LYS A 381 14.42 -33.34 -10.45
CA LYS A 381 14.51 -32.35 -9.37
C LYS A 381 15.95 -31.82 -9.27
N PHE A 382 16.18 -30.55 -9.59
CA PHE A 382 17.28 -29.82 -8.99
C PHE A 382 16.85 -29.49 -7.56
N ASN A 383 17.30 -30.31 -6.62
CA ASN A 383 17.00 -30.17 -5.21
C ASN A 383 17.71 -28.90 -4.68
N THR A 384 16.98 -27.79 -4.57
CA THR A 384 17.34 -26.72 -3.62
C THR A 384 16.99 -27.24 -2.23
N GLU A 385 17.89 -28.05 -1.66
CA GLU A 385 17.65 -28.64 -0.35
C GLU A 385 17.54 -27.54 0.71
N PHE A 386 16.51 -27.62 1.54
CA PHE A 386 16.27 -26.75 2.70
C PHE A 386 15.98 -25.26 2.43
N SER A 387 15.47 -24.88 1.24
CA SER A 387 14.69 -23.64 1.09
C SER A 387 13.23 -23.87 1.48
N ASP A 388 13.04 -24.20 2.76
CA ASP A 388 11.75 -24.54 3.36
C ASP A 388 11.06 -23.20 3.77
N VAL A 389 10.22 -22.66 2.88
CA VAL A 389 9.59 -21.32 3.04
C VAL A 389 8.32 -21.40 3.90
N TRP A 390 8.32 -20.72 5.05
CA TRP A 390 7.30 -20.83 6.08
C TRP A 390 7.04 -19.51 6.79
N SER A 391 6.29 -18.62 6.14
CA SER A 391 5.91 -17.38 6.78
C SER A 391 5.20 -17.60 8.12
N VAL A 392 5.47 -16.75 9.09
CA VAL A 392 4.73 -16.61 10.34
C VAL A 392 4.29 -15.15 10.43
N SER A 393 3.07 -14.88 10.90
CA SER A 393 2.45 -13.56 10.83
C SER A 393 2.14 -13.01 12.21
N VAL A 394 2.86 -11.96 12.60
CA VAL A 394 2.68 -11.27 13.90
C VAL A 394 1.46 -10.35 13.85
N VAL A 395 0.69 -10.33 14.93
CA VAL A 395 -0.33 -9.30 15.19
C VAL A 395 0.06 -8.55 16.47
N HIS A 396 0.10 -7.22 16.39
CA HIS A 396 0.41 -6.28 17.47
C HIS A 396 1.77 -6.46 18.19
N ALA A 397 2.77 -5.67 17.80
CA ALA A 397 3.91 -5.37 18.65
C ALA A 397 3.47 -4.59 19.91
N GLN A 398 3.35 -5.27 21.06
CA GLN A 398 3.16 -4.61 22.34
C GLN A 398 4.47 -3.98 22.83
N ARG A 399 4.51 -2.64 22.81
CA ARG A 399 5.63 -1.85 23.34
C ARG A 399 5.60 -1.83 24.87
N GLU A 400 6.17 -2.86 25.50
CA GLU A 400 6.37 -2.85 26.96
C GLU A 400 7.22 -1.64 27.39
N GLN A 401 6.73 -0.90 28.38
CA GLN A 401 7.45 0.24 28.94
C GLN A 401 8.43 -0.23 30.02
N HIS A 402 9.59 -0.75 29.62
CA HIS A 402 10.66 -1.02 30.56
C HIS A 402 11.15 0.29 31.21
N ASN A 403 10.85 0.44 32.52
CA ASN A 403 11.27 1.59 33.33
C ASN A 403 12.79 1.59 33.55
N ALA A 404 13.55 2.05 32.55
CA ALA A 404 14.97 2.30 32.68
C ALA A 404 15.22 3.42 33.70
N ARG A 405 15.90 3.10 34.81
CA ARG A 405 16.31 4.09 35.80
C ARG A 405 17.32 5.06 35.18
N THR A 406 17.14 6.34 35.44
CA THR A 406 17.93 7.41 34.81
C THR A 406 19.38 7.38 35.29
N SER A 407 20.30 6.94 34.44
CA SER A 407 21.73 7.22 34.52
C SER A 407 22.13 8.08 33.33
N THR A 408 22.32 9.37 33.55
CA THR A 408 22.74 10.33 32.52
C THR A 408 24.17 10.03 32.07
N LEU A 409 24.33 9.82 30.75
CA LEU A 409 25.62 9.69 30.09
C LEU A 409 25.67 10.78 28.99
N ASP A 410 26.44 11.82 29.23
CA ASP A 410 26.48 13.00 28.35
C ASP A 410 27.16 12.68 27.02
N LEU A 411 26.41 12.79 25.91
CA LEU A 411 26.95 12.71 24.56
C LEU A 411 27.45 14.10 24.11
N PRO A 412 28.67 14.22 23.56
CA PRO A 412 29.18 15.49 23.04
C PRO A 412 28.43 15.90 21.76
N PRO A 413 28.30 17.21 21.47
CA PRO A 413 27.50 17.69 20.34
C PRO A 413 28.14 17.37 18.99
N VAL A 414 27.37 16.75 18.11
CA VAL A 414 27.73 16.51 16.70
C VAL A 414 28.02 17.83 16.00
N ARG A 415 29.20 17.95 15.37
CA ARG A 415 29.49 19.02 14.41
C ARG A 415 29.15 18.51 13.02
N GLY A 416 28.14 19.11 12.39
CA GLY A 416 27.77 18.77 11.01
C GLY A 416 28.67 19.41 9.96
N CYS A 417 28.81 18.70 8.84
CA CYS A 417 29.06 19.22 7.50
C CYS A 417 28.07 18.53 6.56
#